data_AF-A0A9D5WAF0-F1
#
_entry.id   AF-A0A9D5WAF0-F1
#
_cell.length_a   1.000
_cell.length_b   1.000
_cell.length_c   1.000
_cell.angle_alpha   90.00
_cell.angle_beta   90.00
_cell.angle_gamma   90.00
#
_symmetry.space_group_name_H-M   'P 1'
#
loop_
_entity.id
_entity.type
_entity.pdbx_description
1 polymer ?
#
loop_
_entity_poly.entity_id
_entity_poly.type
_entity_poly.pdbx_seq_one_letter_code
_entity_poly.pdbx_strand_id
1 'polypeptide(L)'
;MLFKKFLMAVPLIVVFFASGCFNKTTVRQETSEQGTSATEAPAEPSHLSLMGTNFEDVEVPTELEIVQDESIIINTTNFSGGTLVYRGNVTTESIIKFFRISMPKNGWDFVVSSFAKKSTVLTFIKPYKNCMIFIQAPGDWQRNTRVQIWVSNSAQKGAQPLDQDLKGNQNLKNKRPDVEPAIRVN
;
A
#
# COMPACT_ATOMS: atom_id res chain seq x y z
N MET A 1 -43.16 -34.34 30.59
CA MET A 1 -44.02 -33.70 29.57
C MET A 1 -43.62 -32.25 29.22
N LEU A 2 -42.43 -31.76 29.60
CA LEU A 2 -41.98 -30.39 29.28
C LEU A 2 -41.05 -30.28 28.05
N PHE A 3 -40.41 -31.37 27.62
CA PHE A 3 -39.52 -31.37 26.44
C PHE A 3 -40.25 -31.28 25.10
N LYS A 4 -41.52 -31.70 25.04
CA LYS A 4 -42.32 -31.71 23.80
C LYS A 4 -42.83 -30.32 23.40
N LYS A 5 -42.92 -29.40 24.37
CA LYS A 5 -43.34 -28.00 24.12
C LYS A 5 -42.21 -27.14 23.56
N PHE A 6 -40.95 -27.47 23.89
CA PHE A 6 -39.78 -26.75 23.38
C PHE A 6 -39.45 -27.13 21.91
N LEU A 7 -39.67 -28.39 21.53
CA LEU A 7 -39.41 -28.88 20.17
C LEU A 7 -40.33 -28.24 19.10
N MET A 8 -41.49 -27.70 19.49
CA MET A 8 -42.46 -27.09 18.57
C MET A 8 -42.36 -25.56 18.49
N ALA A 9 -41.62 -24.92 19.39
CA ALA A 9 -41.49 -23.46 19.45
C ALA A 9 -40.28 -22.90 18.64
N VAL A 10 -39.31 -23.76 18.31
CA VAL A 10 -38.11 -23.38 17.55
C VAL A 10 -38.39 -23.00 16.08
N PRO A 11 -39.28 -23.66 15.32
CA PRO A 11 -39.54 -23.26 13.94
C PRO A 11 -40.37 -21.96 13.81
N LEU A 12 -41.02 -21.50 14.89
CA LEU A 12 -41.85 -20.28 14.86
C LEU A 12 -41.03 -19.00 15.05
N ILE A 13 -39.85 -19.10 15.65
CA ILE A 13 -38.94 -17.95 15.89
C ILE A 13 -38.03 -17.67 14.69
N VAL A 14 -37.75 -18.68 13.85
CA VAL A 14 -36.87 -18.54 12.66
C VAL A 14 -37.57 -17.79 11.52
N VAL A 15 -38.90 -17.75 11.48
CA VAL A 15 -39.68 -17.05 10.43
C VAL A 15 -39.76 -15.53 10.69
N PHE A 16 -39.42 -15.05 11.89
CA PHE A 16 -39.64 -13.65 12.30
C PHE A 16 -38.50 -12.67 11.93
N PHE A 17 -37.36 -13.14 11.40
CA PHE A 17 -36.22 -12.28 11.03
C PHE A 17 -36.10 -11.98 9.54
N ALA A 18 -37.08 -12.37 8.71
CA ALA A 18 -37.08 -12.12 7.26
C ALA A 18 -37.81 -10.82 6.84
N SER A 19 -37.70 -9.74 7.63
CA SER A 19 -38.22 -8.41 7.25
C SER A 19 -37.07 -7.40 7.12
N GLY A 20 -36.30 -7.54 6.04
CA GLY A 20 -35.40 -6.50 5.56
C GLY A 20 -36.10 -5.64 4.50
N CYS A 21 -36.31 -4.36 4.79
CA CYS A 21 -36.93 -3.40 3.87
C CYS A 21 -36.06 -3.12 2.64
N PHE A 22 -36.69 -3.20 1.47
CA PHE A 22 -36.18 -2.76 0.17
C PHE A 22 -36.33 -1.22 0.07
N ASN A 23 -35.23 -0.46 0.09
CA ASN A 23 -35.27 0.96 -0.27
C ASN A 23 -35.28 1.09 -1.80
N LYS A 24 -36.46 1.35 -2.38
CA LYS A 24 -36.61 1.82 -3.76
C LYS A 24 -36.55 3.34 -3.77
N THR A 25 -35.36 3.90 -4.03
CA THR A 25 -35.28 5.29 -4.47
C THR A 25 -35.43 5.32 -5.99
N THR A 26 -36.63 5.69 -6.42
CA THR A 26 -36.94 6.16 -7.77
C THR A 26 -36.25 7.51 -7.97
N VAL A 27 -35.22 7.56 -8.81
CA VAL A 27 -34.84 8.78 -9.54
C VAL A 27 -35.23 8.55 -10.99
N ARG A 28 -36.05 9.47 -11.50
CA ARG A 28 -36.65 9.48 -12.82
C ARG A 28 -35.92 10.52 -13.67
N GLN A 29 -35.56 10.11 -14.89
CA GLN A 29 -35.18 10.92 -16.07
C GLN A 29 -33.87 11.75 -15.92
N GLU A 30 -33.01 11.82 -16.93
CA GLU A 30 -33.29 12.01 -18.35
C GLU A 30 -32.46 11.13 -19.30
N THR A 31 -33.13 10.77 -20.39
CA THR A 31 -32.57 10.31 -21.65
C THR A 31 -31.61 11.35 -22.22
N SER A 32 -30.36 10.97 -22.50
CA SER A 32 -29.70 11.42 -23.72
C SER A 32 -28.71 10.35 -24.18
N GLU A 33 -29.05 9.81 -25.34
CA GLU A 33 -28.24 9.14 -26.34
C GLU A 33 -26.72 9.22 -26.14
N GLN A 34 -26.04 8.07 -26.06
CA GLN A 34 -25.12 7.66 -27.14
C GLN A 34 -24.62 6.23 -26.88
N GLY A 35 -24.97 5.32 -27.78
CA GLY A 35 -24.25 4.06 -27.89
C GLY A 35 -22.86 4.33 -28.44
N THR A 36 -21.85 3.65 -27.91
CA THR A 36 -20.70 3.18 -28.69
C THR A 36 -20.07 2.02 -27.95
N SER A 37 -20.03 0.90 -28.64
CA SER A 37 -19.24 -0.31 -28.47
C SER A 37 -18.16 -0.29 -27.40
N ALA A 38 -18.20 -1.35 -26.59
CA ALA A 38 -17.01 -2.02 -26.11
C ALA A 38 -16.03 -2.22 -27.28
N THR A 39 -14.97 -1.43 -27.27
CA THR A 39 -13.70 -1.77 -27.93
C THR A 39 -12.76 -2.12 -26.80
N GLU A 40 -12.61 -3.42 -26.58
CA GLU A 40 -11.55 -4.00 -25.77
C GLU A 40 -10.22 -3.66 -26.46
N ALA A 41 -9.61 -2.55 -26.03
CA ALA A 41 -8.25 -2.22 -26.37
C ALA A 41 -7.31 -3.18 -25.62
N PRO A 42 -6.16 -3.58 -26.21
CA PRO A 42 -5.17 -4.39 -25.52
C PRO A 42 -4.83 -3.79 -24.15
N ALA A 43 -4.87 -4.62 -23.10
CA ALA A 43 -4.61 -4.20 -21.73
C ALA A 43 -3.17 -3.66 -21.58
N GLU A 44 -3.03 -2.34 -21.68
CA GLU A 44 -1.76 -1.65 -21.45
C GLU A 44 -1.51 -1.47 -19.94
N PRO A 45 -0.26 -1.63 -19.48
CA PRO A 45 0.09 -1.47 -18.07
C PRO A 45 -0.31 -0.09 -17.55
N SER A 46 -1.04 -0.06 -16.44
CA SER A 46 -1.50 1.19 -15.80
C SER A 46 -0.45 1.78 -14.87
N HIS A 47 -0.40 3.11 -14.77
CA HIS A 47 0.52 3.83 -13.88
C HIS A 47 -0.03 3.91 -12.45
N LEU A 48 0.86 3.95 -11.46
CA LEU A 48 0.48 4.22 -10.07
C LEU A 48 -0.16 5.61 -9.92
N SER A 49 -1.43 5.66 -9.50
CA SER A 49 -2.14 6.90 -9.18
C SER A 49 -3.10 6.70 -8.01
N LEU A 50 -3.05 7.60 -7.03
CA LEU A 50 -4.09 7.75 -6.00
C LEU A 50 -4.23 9.22 -5.63
N MET A 51 -5.48 9.70 -5.51
CA MET A 51 -5.79 11.07 -5.08
C MET A 51 -5.03 12.17 -5.85
N GLY A 52 -4.87 12.00 -7.17
CA GLY A 52 -4.20 12.99 -8.04
C GLY A 52 -2.67 13.04 -7.93
N THR A 53 -2.05 12.18 -7.11
CA THR A 53 -0.59 12.00 -7.11
C THR A 53 -0.25 10.80 -7.98
N ASN A 54 0.46 11.06 -9.08
CA ASN A 54 0.90 10.04 -10.03
C ASN A 54 2.38 9.70 -9.80
N PHE A 55 2.67 8.43 -9.59
CA PHE A 55 4.02 7.89 -9.73
C PHE A 55 4.14 7.27 -11.12
N GLU A 56 4.18 8.14 -12.14
CA GLU A 56 4.16 7.75 -13.56
C GLU A 56 5.29 6.81 -13.95
N ASP A 57 6.35 6.77 -13.15
CA ASP A 57 7.53 5.96 -13.41
C ASP A 57 7.46 4.54 -12.81
N VAL A 58 6.36 4.19 -12.14
CA VAL A 58 6.09 2.83 -11.67
C VAL A 58 4.81 2.32 -12.31
N GLU A 59 4.98 1.32 -13.17
CA GLU A 59 3.87 0.61 -13.79
C GLU A 59 3.38 -0.51 -12.89
N VAL A 60 2.09 -0.79 -12.92
CA VAL A 60 1.46 -1.93 -12.23
C VAL A 60 0.73 -2.80 -13.24
N PRO A 61 0.80 -4.15 -13.12
CA PRO A 61 -0.01 -5.06 -13.91
C PRO A 61 -1.50 -4.69 -13.86
N THR A 62 -2.19 -4.76 -14.99
CA THR A 62 -3.62 -4.39 -15.11
C THR A 62 -4.55 -5.33 -14.36
N GLU A 63 -4.10 -6.55 -14.07
CA GLU A 63 -4.85 -7.55 -13.32
C GLU A 63 -4.82 -7.31 -11.80
N LEU A 64 -4.09 -6.27 -11.36
CA LEU A 64 -4.04 -5.83 -9.97
C LEU A 64 -4.95 -4.62 -9.77
N GLU A 65 -5.88 -4.74 -8.83
CA GLU A 65 -6.77 -3.67 -8.42
C GLU A 65 -6.24 -2.99 -7.16
N ILE A 66 -6.25 -1.67 -7.13
CA ILE A 66 -5.85 -0.90 -5.95
C ILE A 66 -6.87 -1.07 -4.82
N VAL A 67 -6.38 -1.22 -3.59
CA VAL A 67 -7.18 -1.23 -2.36
C VAL A 67 -7.03 0.15 -1.72
N GLN A 68 -7.94 1.07 -2.05
CA GLN A 68 -7.83 2.48 -1.65
C GLN A 68 -7.78 2.64 -0.13
N ASP A 69 -8.57 1.87 0.61
CA ASP A 69 -8.65 1.94 2.08
C ASP A 69 -7.33 1.55 2.77
N GLU A 70 -6.48 0.76 2.11
CA GLU A 70 -5.17 0.34 2.64
C GLU A 70 -4.02 1.17 2.05
N SER A 71 -4.33 2.09 1.13
CA SER A 71 -3.37 2.88 0.37
C SER A 71 -3.32 4.31 0.90
N ILE A 72 -2.12 4.82 1.13
CA ILE A 72 -1.89 6.15 1.72
C ILE A 72 -0.78 6.83 0.93
N ILE A 73 -1.04 8.05 0.48
CA ILE A 73 -0.02 8.95 -0.08
C ILE A 73 0.13 10.16 0.83
N ILE A 74 1.37 10.54 1.06
CA ILE A 74 1.80 11.74 1.77
C ILE A 74 2.50 12.63 0.75
N ASN A 75 1.95 13.83 0.54
CA ASN A 75 2.54 14.82 -0.35
C ASN A 75 2.77 16.11 0.44
N THR A 76 4.03 16.54 0.47
CA THR A 76 4.51 17.75 1.14
C THR A 76 5.45 18.50 0.20
N THR A 77 5.80 19.73 0.54
CA THR A 77 6.70 20.56 -0.28
C THR A 77 8.04 19.90 -0.60
N ASN A 78 8.58 19.07 0.32
CA ASN A 78 9.92 18.50 0.19
C ASN A 78 9.95 16.97 0.10
N PHE A 79 8.79 16.32 0.14
CA PHE A 79 8.67 14.87 0.14
C PHE A 79 7.33 14.48 -0.46
N SER A 80 7.36 13.54 -1.41
CA SER A 80 6.18 12.88 -1.92
C SER A 80 6.41 11.37 -1.88
N GLY A 81 5.51 10.63 -1.27
CA GLY A 81 5.66 9.20 -1.11
C GLY A 81 4.48 8.57 -0.39
N GLY A 82 4.53 7.27 -0.17
CA GLY A 82 3.43 6.56 0.45
C GLY A 82 3.50 5.06 0.28
N THR A 83 2.40 4.42 0.63
CA THR A 83 2.19 3.00 0.39
C THR A 83 0.94 2.80 -0.44
N LEU A 84 1.04 2.04 -1.52
CA LEU A 84 -0.07 1.67 -2.38
C LEU A 84 -0.24 0.17 -2.31
N VAL A 85 -1.45 -0.26 -1.98
CA VAL A 85 -1.78 -1.67 -1.82
C VAL A 85 -2.66 -2.11 -2.97
N TYR A 86 -2.31 -3.25 -3.55
CA TYR A 86 -3.01 -3.87 -4.65
C TYR A 86 -3.37 -5.31 -4.31
N ARG A 87 -4.44 -5.81 -4.94
CA ARG A 87 -4.86 -7.21 -4.88
C ARG A 87 -5.28 -7.71 -6.25
N GLY A 88 -5.00 -8.97 -6.54
CA GLY A 88 -5.43 -9.57 -7.80
C GLY A 88 -5.13 -11.07 -7.87
N ASN A 89 -5.71 -11.73 -8.88
CA ASN A 89 -5.55 -13.16 -9.11
C ASN A 89 -4.38 -13.44 -10.05
N VAL A 90 -3.18 -13.01 -9.66
CA VAL A 90 -1.96 -13.15 -10.45
C VAL A 90 -0.92 -13.92 -9.65
N THR A 91 -0.13 -14.77 -10.28
CA THR A 91 0.93 -15.51 -9.59
C THR A 91 2.05 -14.58 -9.14
N THR A 92 2.62 -14.83 -7.95
CA THR A 92 3.77 -14.10 -7.41
C THR A 92 4.91 -13.98 -8.44
N GLU A 93 5.17 -15.07 -9.17
CA GLU A 93 6.24 -15.15 -10.19
C GLU A 93 5.99 -14.21 -11.36
N SER A 94 4.74 -14.10 -11.84
CA SER A 94 4.37 -13.18 -12.92
C SER A 94 4.57 -11.73 -12.48
N ILE A 95 4.16 -11.39 -11.25
CA ILE A 95 4.33 -10.05 -10.68
C ILE A 95 5.83 -9.71 -10.55
N ILE A 96 6.65 -10.63 -10.04
CA ILE A 96 8.11 -10.44 -9.96
C ILE A 96 8.70 -10.20 -11.35
N LYS A 97 8.32 -11.02 -12.34
CA LYS A 97 8.81 -10.91 -13.71
C LYS A 97 8.41 -9.57 -14.33
N PHE A 98 7.18 -9.13 -14.11
CA PHE A 98 6.68 -7.85 -14.58
C PHE A 98 7.56 -6.70 -14.07
N PHE A 99 7.73 -6.58 -12.75
CA PHE A 99 8.50 -5.48 -12.17
C PHE A 99 9.99 -5.54 -12.52
N ARG A 100 10.58 -6.73 -12.68
CA ARG A 100 11.96 -6.86 -13.18
C ARG A 100 12.16 -6.38 -14.61
N ILE A 101 11.09 -6.29 -15.40
CA ILE A 101 11.13 -5.83 -16.79
C ILE A 101 10.70 -4.36 -16.91
N SER A 102 9.60 -3.96 -16.26
CA SER A 102 9.06 -2.60 -16.36
C SER A 102 9.90 -1.56 -15.61
N MET A 103 10.37 -1.88 -14.41
CA MET A 103 11.11 -0.92 -13.58
C MET A 103 12.41 -0.46 -14.26
N PRO A 104 13.29 -1.35 -14.79
CA PRO A 104 14.51 -0.90 -15.47
C PRO A 104 14.23 -0.12 -16.76
N LYS A 105 13.16 -0.45 -17.49
CA LYS A 105 12.76 0.33 -18.68
C LYS A 105 12.44 1.78 -18.33
N ASN A 106 11.86 1.99 -17.16
CA ASN A 106 11.56 3.32 -16.63
C ASN A 106 12.72 3.94 -15.85
N GLY A 107 13.94 3.38 -15.96
CA GLY A 107 15.16 3.94 -15.38
C GLY A 107 15.36 3.65 -13.90
N TRP A 108 14.71 2.63 -13.34
CA TRP A 108 14.96 2.17 -11.97
C TRP A 108 16.08 1.13 -11.92
N ASP A 109 17.01 1.31 -10.98
CA ASP A 109 18.08 0.35 -10.73
C ASP A 109 17.63 -0.70 -9.72
N PHE A 110 17.76 -1.98 -10.09
CA PHE A 110 17.48 -3.09 -9.18
C PHE A 110 18.59 -3.21 -8.13
N VAL A 111 18.21 -3.16 -6.85
CA VAL A 111 19.16 -3.25 -5.72
C VAL A 111 19.21 -4.66 -5.17
N VAL A 112 18.07 -5.20 -4.76
CA VAL A 112 18.00 -6.47 -4.04
C VAL A 112 16.63 -7.13 -4.20
N SER A 113 16.62 -8.46 -4.10
CA SER A 113 15.41 -9.24 -3.89
C SER A 113 15.59 -10.20 -2.72
N SER A 114 14.57 -10.34 -1.88
CA SER A 114 14.53 -11.33 -0.81
C SER A 114 13.29 -12.20 -0.96
N PHE A 115 13.46 -13.51 -0.79
CA PHE A 115 12.41 -14.51 -0.97
C PHE A 115 12.17 -15.26 0.35
N ALA A 116 10.92 -15.31 0.77
CA ALA A 116 10.43 -16.13 1.87
C ALA A 116 9.28 -17.03 1.38
N LYS A 117 8.90 -18.03 2.19
CA LYS A 117 7.92 -19.05 1.80
C LYS A 117 6.62 -18.51 1.18
N LYS A 118 6.09 -17.40 1.70
CA LYS A 118 4.82 -16.80 1.25
C LYS A 118 4.97 -15.31 0.92
N SER A 119 6.19 -14.80 0.80
CA SER A 119 6.40 -13.38 0.49
C SER A 119 7.69 -13.13 -0.25
N THR A 120 7.73 -12.08 -1.07
CA THR A 120 8.92 -11.63 -1.79
C THR A 120 9.04 -10.12 -1.67
N VAL A 121 10.25 -9.63 -1.47
CA VAL A 121 10.57 -8.19 -1.49
C VAL A 121 11.45 -7.92 -2.70
N LEU A 122 11.14 -6.86 -3.46
CA LEU A 122 11.98 -6.30 -4.50
C LEU A 122 12.25 -4.84 -4.17
N THR A 123 13.52 -4.41 -4.25
CA THR A 123 13.90 -3.03 -3.98
C THR A 123 14.58 -2.43 -5.20
N PHE A 124 14.13 -1.24 -5.56
CA PHE A 124 14.60 -0.44 -6.69
C PHE A 124 14.94 0.97 -6.23
N ILE A 125 15.95 1.57 -6.85
CA ILE A 125 16.37 2.94 -6.57
C ILE A 125 16.49 3.77 -7.84
N LYS A 126 16.39 5.07 -7.66
CA LYS A 126 16.64 6.12 -8.64
C LYS A 126 17.27 7.29 -7.90
N PRO A 127 17.85 8.28 -8.60
CA PRO A 127 18.26 9.52 -7.97
C PRO A 127 17.10 10.13 -7.18
N TYR A 128 17.26 10.20 -5.85
CA TYR A 128 16.29 10.78 -4.90
C TYR A 128 14.93 10.08 -4.84
N LYS A 129 14.84 8.88 -5.38
CA LYS A 129 13.66 8.04 -5.28
C LYS A 129 14.02 6.62 -4.88
N ASN A 130 13.18 6.00 -4.08
CA ASN A 130 13.28 4.58 -3.75
C ASN A 130 11.89 3.95 -3.86
N CYS A 131 11.88 2.72 -4.35
CA CYS A 131 10.67 1.92 -4.50
C CYS A 131 10.93 0.53 -3.90
N MET A 132 10.09 0.12 -2.95
CA MET A 132 10.10 -1.22 -2.38
C MET A 132 8.76 -1.87 -2.70
N ILE A 133 8.81 -3.09 -3.22
CA ILE A 133 7.63 -3.85 -3.61
C ILE A 133 7.63 -5.13 -2.78
N PHE A 134 6.60 -5.29 -1.95
CA PHE A 134 6.37 -6.48 -1.16
C PHE A 134 5.17 -7.24 -1.71
N ILE A 135 5.43 -8.47 -2.11
CA ILE A 135 4.45 -9.36 -2.71
C ILE A 135 4.16 -10.44 -1.69
N GLN A 136 2.91 -10.61 -1.33
CA GLN A 136 2.43 -11.65 -0.42
C GLN A 136 1.62 -12.64 -1.23
N ALA A 137 2.08 -13.89 -1.24
CA ALA A 137 1.37 -14.98 -1.86
C ALA A 137 0.02 -15.21 -1.15
N PRO A 138 -1.02 -15.63 -1.87
CA PRO A 138 -2.31 -15.95 -1.28
C PRO A 138 -2.16 -16.99 -0.15
N GLY A 139 -2.82 -16.73 0.97
CA GLY A 139 -2.94 -17.68 2.07
C GLY A 139 -4.01 -18.73 1.79
N ASP A 140 -4.14 -19.72 2.66
CA ASP A 140 -5.09 -20.83 2.46
C ASP A 140 -6.56 -20.37 2.41
N TRP A 141 -6.86 -19.20 3.01
CA TRP A 141 -8.18 -18.57 2.99
C TRP A 141 -8.30 -17.39 2.00
N GLN A 142 -7.18 -16.79 1.60
CA GLN A 142 -7.18 -15.65 0.69
C GLN A 142 -6.97 -16.14 -0.74
N ARG A 143 -7.88 -15.78 -1.65
CA ARG A 143 -7.80 -16.23 -3.04
C ARG A 143 -6.89 -15.39 -3.94
N ASN A 144 -6.41 -14.26 -3.44
CA ASN A 144 -5.73 -13.23 -4.21
C ASN A 144 -4.34 -12.94 -3.65
N THR A 145 -3.41 -12.67 -4.55
CA THR A 145 -2.08 -12.15 -4.23
C THR A 145 -2.22 -10.69 -3.82
N ARG A 146 -1.50 -10.29 -2.76
CA ARG A 146 -1.47 -8.91 -2.29
C ARG A 146 -0.10 -8.31 -2.59
N VAL A 147 -0.08 -7.11 -3.15
CA VAL A 147 1.14 -6.37 -3.47
C VAL A 147 1.10 -5.04 -2.73
N GLN A 148 2.14 -4.74 -1.96
CA GLN A 148 2.31 -3.47 -1.30
C GLN A 148 3.53 -2.78 -1.86
N ILE A 149 3.34 -1.56 -2.37
CA ILE A 149 4.36 -0.78 -3.02
C ILE A 149 4.62 0.44 -2.15
N TRP A 150 5.83 0.58 -1.62
CA TRP A 150 6.28 1.81 -0.97
C TRP A 150 7.13 2.60 -1.94
N VAL A 151 6.71 3.82 -2.22
CA VAL A 151 7.48 4.76 -3.03
C VAL A 151 7.76 5.98 -2.20
N SER A 152 8.99 6.48 -2.27
CA SER A 152 9.33 7.79 -1.75
C SER A 152 10.20 8.54 -2.73
N ASN A 153 9.92 9.83 -2.85
CA ASN A 153 10.61 10.82 -3.64
C ASN A 153 10.99 11.96 -2.69
N SER A 154 12.28 12.12 -2.42
CA SER A 154 12.80 13.25 -1.66
C SER A 154 13.08 14.40 -2.60
N ALA A 155 12.52 15.58 -2.32
CA ALA A 155 12.79 16.76 -3.13
C ALA A 155 14.27 17.12 -3.02
N GLN A 156 14.84 17.47 -4.17
CA GLN A 156 16.26 17.71 -4.33
C GLN A 156 16.85 18.91 -3.58
N LYS A 157 16.02 19.67 -2.87
CA LYS A 157 16.43 20.92 -2.24
C LYS A 157 16.83 20.70 -0.79
N GLY A 158 18.06 20.20 -0.60
CA GLY A 158 18.76 20.24 0.70
C GLY A 158 18.64 19.00 1.58
N ALA A 159 18.33 17.83 1.03
CA ALA A 159 18.51 16.58 1.75
C ALA A 159 20.02 16.35 1.97
N GLN A 160 20.56 16.86 3.08
CA GLN A 160 21.87 16.42 3.53
C GLN A 160 21.77 14.91 3.75
N PRO A 161 22.73 14.14 3.23
CA PRO A 161 22.69 12.71 3.40
C PRO A 161 22.77 12.39 4.91
N LEU A 162 21.96 11.42 5.35
CA LEU A 162 21.77 11.03 6.75
C LEU A 162 23.08 10.58 7.45
N ASP A 163 24.16 10.43 6.70
CA ASP A 163 25.52 10.18 7.17
C ASP A 163 26.19 11.41 7.79
N GLN A 164 25.72 12.64 7.53
CA GLN A 164 26.34 13.86 8.04
C GLN A 164 26.03 14.10 9.53
N ASP A 165 24.84 13.70 10.01
CA ASP A 165 24.43 13.82 11.42
C ASP A 165 25.08 12.77 12.33
N LEU A 166 25.43 11.59 11.81
CA LEU A 166 26.11 10.55 12.60
C LEU A 166 27.58 10.91 12.90
N LYS A 167 28.21 11.75 12.07
CA LYS A 167 29.58 12.22 12.28
C LYS A 167 29.66 13.41 13.26
N GLY A 168 28.58 14.18 13.41
CA GLY A 168 28.53 15.35 14.30
C GLY A 168 28.44 15.01 15.80
N ASN A 169 27.93 13.83 16.16
CA ASN A 169 27.68 13.46 17.57
C ASN A 169 28.85 12.77 18.30
N GLN A 170 30.02 12.64 17.66
CA GLN A 170 31.20 12.03 18.32
C GLN A 170 32.01 13.01 19.18
N ASN A 171 31.69 14.32 19.16
CA ASN A 171 32.45 15.34 19.88
C ASN A 171 31.82 15.83 21.21
N LEU A 172 30.67 15.28 21.63
CA LEU A 172 30.01 15.72 22.87
C LEU A 172 30.36 14.88 24.11
N LYS A 173 31.18 13.82 23.98
CA LYS A 173 31.53 12.93 25.10
C LYS A 173 32.61 13.47 26.04
N ASN A 174 33.16 14.67 25.81
CA ASN A 174 34.32 15.15 26.57
C ASN A 174 34.12 16.43 27.37
N LYS A 175 32.88 16.75 27.79
CA LYS A 175 32.63 17.84 28.73
C LYS A 175 32.15 17.30 30.08
N ARG A 176 33.11 16.97 30.94
CA ARG A 176 32.85 16.78 32.37
C ARG A 176 32.37 18.14 32.93
N PRO A 177 31.25 18.22 33.66
CA PRO A 177 30.93 19.42 34.40
C PRO A 177 31.98 19.59 35.51
N ASP A 178 32.61 20.75 35.53
CA ASP A 178 33.58 21.14 36.55
C ASP A 178 32.89 21.09 37.92
N VAL A 179 33.35 20.20 38.79
CA VAL A 179 32.86 20.08 40.16
C VAL A 179 33.41 21.26 40.94
N GLU A 180 32.53 22.21 41.28
CA GLU A 180 32.80 23.33 42.16
C GLU A 180 33.23 22.82 43.56
N PRO A 181 34.36 23.28 44.13
CA PRO A 181 34.81 22.79 45.42
C PRO A 181 33.92 23.33 46.54
N ALA A 182 33.37 22.42 47.33
CA ALA A 182 32.59 22.73 48.52
C ALA A 182 33.36 23.61 49.50
N ILE A 183 32.70 24.68 49.93
CA ILE A 183 33.17 25.68 50.90
C ILE A 183 33.55 25.00 52.23
N ARG A 184 34.75 25.32 52.71
CA ARG A 184 35.25 24.94 54.05
C ARG A 184 34.49 25.77 55.10
N VAL A 185 33.82 25.10 56.03
CA VAL A 185 33.29 25.74 57.24
C VAL A 185 33.98 25.10 58.44
N ASN A 186 34.46 25.98 59.33
CA ASN A 186 35.32 25.73 60.50
C ASN A 186 34.82 24.65 61.46
#